data_AF-A0A2E4A9H1-F1
#
_entry.id   AF-A0A2E4A9H1-F1
#
_cell.length_a   1.000
_cell.length_b   1.000
_cell.length_c   1.000
_cell.angle_alpha   90.00
_cell.angle_beta   90.00
_cell.angle_gamma   90.00
#
_symmetry.space_group_name_H-M   'P 1'
#
loop_
_entity.id
_entity.type
_entity.pdbx_description
1 polymer ?
#
loop_
_entity_poly.entity_id
_entity_poly.type
_entity_poly.pdbx_seq_one_letter_code
_entity_poly.pdbx_strand_id
1 'polypeptide(L)'
;MRYIILAIILGGLLIVGMFGSRGHKFKETPVELFNDMDRQDRVNAQSTSDFFADGVGARKPVEGTYPIGFSIPDKPFSEGDAVVDGFSLQGTYFNSGQIGDYYGEGLPKEIKLDKEFLERGKQRYGIYCAVCHADSGDGNGVVRPFGNGGQIPIANLHEARFADPSNPDYRPDGEIFSVITNGRGLMGGYGGAIPAKDRWAIISYLRVLQKSKIDSEKSPEENPPVSTEKPQSEN
;
A
#
# COMPACT_ATOMS: atom_id res chain seq x y z
N MET A 1 11.70 47.29 -54.71
CA MET A 1 12.34 45.96 -54.67
C MET A 1 13.14 45.75 -53.38
N ARG A 2 14.13 46.60 -53.06
CA ARG A 2 15.00 46.44 -51.87
C ARG A 2 14.26 46.39 -50.52
N TYR A 3 13.23 47.22 -50.33
CA TYR A 3 12.42 47.23 -49.10
C TYR A 3 11.43 46.07 -48.98
N ILE A 4 10.98 45.51 -50.11
CA ILE A 4 10.06 44.36 -50.13
C ILE A 4 10.78 43.10 -49.65
N ILE A 5 12.03 42.91 -50.09
CA ILE A 5 12.87 41.78 -49.65
C ILE A 5 13.15 41.86 -48.15
N LEU A 6 13.48 43.05 -47.64
CA LEU A 6 13.67 43.27 -46.20
C LEU A 6 12.41 42.96 -45.39
N ALA A 7 11.23 43.40 -45.85
CA ALA A 7 9.96 43.13 -45.18
C ALA A 7 9.64 41.63 -45.11
N ILE A 8 9.92 40.87 -46.18
CA ILE A 8 9.72 39.42 -46.22
C ILE A 8 10.66 38.70 -45.24
N ILE A 9 11.94 39.10 -45.18
CA ILE A 9 12.91 38.51 -44.25
C ILE A 9 12.50 38.79 -42.81
N LEU A 10 12.12 40.04 -42.49
CA LEU A 10 11.67 40.42 -41.16
C LEU A 10 10.39 39.67 -40.77
N GLY A 11 9.44 39.52 -41.70
CA GLY A 11 8.23 38.71 -41.51
C GLY A 11 8.54 37.24 -41.25
N GLY A 12 9.47 36.64 -42.00
CA GLY A 12 9.90 35.26 -41.80
C GLY A 12 10.55 35.02 -40.43
N LEU A 13 11.43 35.93 -40.00
CA LEU A 13 12.06 35.86 -38.68
C LEU A 13 11.04 36.02 -37.54
N LEU A 14 10.04 36.88 -37.72
CA LEU A 14 8.97 37.08 -36.74
C LEU A 14 8.10 35.83 -36.60
N ILE A 15 7.77 35.15 -37.71
CA ILE A 15 7.03 33.88 -37.70
C ILE A 15 7.83 32.79 -36.99
N VAL A 16 9.12 32.61 -37.33
CA VAL A 16 9.97 31.60 -36.66
C VAL A 16 10.16 31.92 -35.17
N GLY A 17 10.29 33.20 -34.81
CA GLY A 17 10.41 33.64 -33.41
C GLY A 17 9.12 33.42 -32.60
N MET A 18 7.94 33.65 -33.20
CA MET A 18 6.64 33.46 -32.51
C MET A 18 6.24 32.00 -32.37
N PHE A 19 6.43 31.19 -33.43
CA PHE A 19 5.96 29.81 -33.44
C PHE A 19 7.03 28.79 -33.02
N GLY A 20 8.28 29.24 -32.87
CA GLY A 20 9.40 28.41 -32.48
C GLY A 20 9.75 27.33 -33.51
N SER A 21 10.66 26.45 -33.12
CA SER A 21 11.01 25.27 -33.91
C SER A 21 10.13 24.07 -33.52
N ARG A 22 9.83 23.18 -34.46
CA ARG A 22 9.07 21.96 -34.18
C ARG A 22 9.83 21.09 -33.17
N GLY A 23 9.17 20.71 -32.06
CA GLY A 23 9.74 19.80 -31.05
C GLY A 23 10.07 20.43 -29.68
N HIS A 24 9.70 21.69 -29.43
CA HIS A 24 9.81 22.25 -28.07
C HIS A 24 8.87 21.53 -27.09
N LYS A 25 9.41 21.16 -25.93
CA LYS A 25 8.63 20.67 -24.79
C LYS A 25 8.08 21.87 -24.01
N PHE A 26 6.79 21.85 -23.68
CA PHE A 26 6.15 22.86 -22.86
C PHE A 26 6.14 22.44 -21.38
N LYS A 27 6.21 23.41 -20.47
CA LYS A 27 5.98 23.19 -19.02
C LYS A 27 4.51 23.40 -18.63
N GLU A 28 3.83 24.28 -19.36
CA GLU A 28 2.41 24.57 -19.18
C GLU A 28 1.54 23.49 -19.81
N THR A 29 0.27 23.47 -19.39
CA THR A 29 -0.75 22.64 -20.03
C THR A 29 -0.77 22.89 -21.55
N PRO A 30 -0.74 21.82 -22.36
CA PRO A 30 -0.82 21.94 -23.81
C PRO A 30 -2.05 22.73 -24.28
N VAL A 31 -1.92 23.41 -25.41
CA VAL A 31 -3.05 24.10 -26.04
C VAL A 31 -4.03 23.06 -26.58
N GLU A 32 -5.25 23.06 -26.04
CA GLU A 32 -6.37 22.24 -26.52
C GLU A 32 -7.12 23.02 -27.61
N LEU A 33 -7.01 22.59 -28.87
CA LEU A 33 -7.66 23.29 -30.00
C LEU A 33 -9.18 23.10 -30.00
N PHE A 34 -9.63 21.91 -29.60
CA PHE A 34 -11.04 21.57 -29.40
C PHE A 34 -11.14 20.85 -28.06
N ASN A 35 -11.65 21.54 -27.04
CA ASN A 35 -11.80 21.00 -25.68
C ASN A 35 -13.24 20.55 -25.40
N ASP A 36 -14.03 20.32 -26.45
CA ASP A 36 -15.42 19.91 -26.33
C ASP A 36 -15.51 18.54 -25.66
N MET A 37 -16.22 18.48 -24.53
CA MET A 37 -16.36 17.31 -23.66
C MET A 37 -15.09 16.76 -22.99
N ASP A 38 -13.93 17.42 -23.11
CA ASP A 38 -12.72 17.06 -22.33
C ASP A 38 -12.90 17.42 -20.84
N ARG A 39 -13.54 18.56 -20.58
CA ARG A 39 -13.95 19.02 -19.24
C ARG A 39 -15.46 19.06 -19.19
N GLN A 40 -16.05 18.03 -18.60
CA GLN A 40 -17.50 17.89 -18.49
C GLN A 40 -17.99 18.56 -17.21
N ASP A 41 -19.21 19.11 -17.24
CA ASP A 41 -19.89 19.67 -16.07
C ASP A 41 -20.47 18.55 -15.20
N ARG A 42 -19.56 17.72 -14.66
CA ARG A 42 -19.85 16.66 -13.71
C ARG A 42 -18.69 16.52 -12.73
N VAL A 43 -19.00 16.15 -11.50
CA VAL A 43 -17.99 15.87 -10.47
C VAL A 43 -17.56 14.41 -10.61
N ASN A 44 -16.29 14.19 -10.96
CA ASN A 44 -15.71 12.84 -11.05
C ASN A 44 -15.17 12.39 -9.68
N ALA A 45 -14.86 11.09 -9.55
CA ALA A 45 -14.13 10.61 -8.38
C ALA A 45 -12.78 11.34 -8.28
N GLN A 46 -12.48 11.88 -7.10
CA GLN A 46 -11.26 12.67 -6.82
C GLN A 46 -11.13 13.99 -7.63
N SER A 47 -12.24 14.57 -8.11
CA SER A 47 -12.22 15.93 -8.67
C SER A 47 -12.39 17.00 -7.58
N THR A 48 -11.91 18.21 -7.87
CA THR A 48 -12.20 19.39 -7.06
C THR A 48 -13.67 19.78 -7.17
N SER A 49 -14.17 20.55 -6.21
CA SER A 49 -15.52 21.12 -6.20
C SER A 49 -15.52 22.47 -5.49
N ASP A 50 -16.04 23.50 -6.16
CA ASP A 50 -16.17 24.85 -5.58
C ASP A 50 -17.40 24.98 -4.66
N PHE A 51 -18.25 23.96 -4.61
CA PHE A 51 -19.47 23.95 -3.79
C PHE A 51 -19.19 23.63 -2.31
N PHE A 52 -18.21 22.75 -2.03
CA PHE A 52 -17.90 22.32 -0.67
C PHE A 52 -16.72 23.11 -0.09
N ALA A 53 -16.78 23.44 1.20
CA ALA A 53 -15.77 24.26 1.88
C ALA A 53 -14.35 23.64 1.89
N ASP A 54 -14.24 22.32 1.73
CA ASP A 54 -12.98 21.58 1.67
C ASP A 54 -12.43 21.45 0.23
N GLY A 55 -13.15 21.93 -0.78
CA GLY A 55 -12.73 21.88 -2.18
C GLY A 55 -12.81 20.49 -2.82
N VAL A 56 -13.33 19.47 -2.12
CA VAL A 56 -13.31 18.07 -2.58
C VAL A 56 -14.69 17.65 -3.07
N GLY A 57 -14.75 17.21 -4.32
CA GLY A 57 -15.97 16.68 -4.93
C GLY A 57 -16.43 15.35 -4.35
N ALA A 58 -15.48 14.49 -3.95
CA ALA A 58 -15.77 13.23 -3.27
C ALA A 58 -16.18 13.46 -1.81
N ARG A 59 -17.45 13.18 -1.47
CA ARG A 59 -17.95 13.31 -0.09
C ARG A 59 -17.74 12.03 0.70
N LYS A 60 -17.42 12.18 1.99
CA LYS A 60 -17.46 11.05 2.93
C LYS A 60 -18.91 10.61 3.15
N PRO A 61 -19.18 9.31 3.26
CA PRO A 61 -20.49 8.83 3.71
C PRO A 61 -20.76 9.32 5.15
N VAL A 62 -22.03 9.40 5.52
CA VAL A 62 -22.44 9.69 6.89
C VAL A 62 -22.00 8.54 7.80
N GLU A 63 -21.60 8.85 9.03
CA GLU A 63 -21.20 7.82 9.99
C GLU A 63 -22.36 6.83 10.25
N GLY A 64 -22.04 5.54 10.34
CA GLY A 64 -23.02 4.47 10.55
C GLY A 64 -23.80 4.05 9.30
N THR A 65 -23.49 4.57 8.11
CA THR A 65 -24.11 4.08 6.87
C THR A 65 -23.48 2.76 6.41
N TYR A 66 -24.33 1.82 5.99
CA TYR A 66 -23.93 0.55 5.41
C TYR A 66 -24.26 0.51 3.91
N PRO A 67 -23.33 0.11 3.03
CA PRO A 67 -23.59 0.02 1.59
C PRO A 67 -24.56 -1.13 1.26
N ILE A 68 -25.54 -0.89 0.37
CA ILE A 68 -26.46 -1.92 -0.16
C ILE A 68 -25.76 -2.65 -1.32
N GLY A 69 -25.87 -3.99 -1.38
CA GLY A 69 -25.24 -4.81 -2.42
C GLY A 69 -23.84 -5.34 -2.07
N PHE A 70 -23.26 -4.84 -0.98
CA PHE A 70 -22.38 -5.61 -0.10
C PHE A 70 -23.33 -6.31 0.88
N SER A 71 -23.47 -7.64 0.81
CA SER A 71 -24.52 -8.45 1.48
C SER A 71 -25.05 -7.83 2.78
N ILE A 72 -26.35 -7.51 2.82
CA ILE A 72 -27.06 -7.31 4.09
C ILE A 72 -27.14 -8.71 4.71
N PRO A 73 -26.43 -9.00 5.81
CA PRO A 73 -26.64 -10.28 6.47
C PRO A 73 -28.09 -10.33 6.95
N ASP A 74 -28.76 -11.48 6.77
CA ASP A 74 -30.12 -11.73 7.28
C ASP A 74 -30.21 -11.61 8.83
N LYS A 75 -29.07 -11.43 9.48
CA LYS A 75 -28.89 -11.35 10.93
C LYS A 75 -28.03 -10.13 11.29
N PRO A 76 -28.14 -9.61 12.53
CA PRO A 76 -27.24 -8.58 13.03
C PRO A 76 -25.79 -9.00 12.81
N PHE A 77 -24.94 -8.02 12.59
CA PHE A 77 -23.53 -8.20 12.22
C PHE A 77 -22.68 -9.01 13.21
N SER A 78 -23.17 -9.23 14.43
CA SER A 78 -22.64 -10.20 15.39
C SER A 78 -22.81 -11.66 14.96
N GLU A 79 -23.66 -11.95 13.97
CA GLU A 79 -24.08 -13.30 13.53
C GLU A 79 -24.04 -13.50 11.99
N GLY A 80 -23.49 -12.56 11.22
CA GLY A 80 -23.43 -12.62 9.74
C GLY A 80 -22.23 -13.39 9.17
N ASP A 81 -22.33 -13.81 7.90
CA ASP A 81 -21.24 -14.48 7.17
C ASP A 81 -20.06 -13.53 6.85
N ALA A 82 -18.87 -14.11 6.68
CA ALA A 82 -17.66 -13.35 6.39
C ALA A 82 -17.68 -12.71 5.00
N VAL A 83 -17.46 -11.40 4.92
CA VAL A 83 -17.23 -10.68 3.65
C VAL A 83 -15.79 -10.91 3.16
N VAL A 84 -15.61 -11.90 2.30
CA VAL A 84 -14.27 -12.37 1.86
C VAL A 84 -13.48 -11.31 1.09
N ASP A 85 -14.11 -10.54 0.19
CA ASP A 85 -13.43 -9.55 -0.65
C ASP A 85 -13.62 -8.10 -0.16
N GLY A 86 -14.04 -7.93 1.10
CA GLY A 86 -14.37 -6.63 1.66
C GLY A 86 -13.18 -5.88 2.25
N PHE A 87 -13.32 -4.55 2.31
CA PHE A 87 -12.45 -3.67 3.12
C PHE A 87 -13.00 -3.47 4.54
N SER A 88 -14.07 -4.19 4.91
CA SER A 88 -14.79 -3.97 6.16
C SER A 88 -13.89 -4.10 7.39
N LEU A 89 -14.23 -3.33 8.43
CA LEU A 89 -13.42 -3.15 9.65
C LEU A 89 -13.97 -3.91 10.87
N GLN A 90 -15.17 -4.49 10.75
CA GLN A 90 -15.88 -5.05 11.88
C GLN A 90 -16.55 -6.38 11.45
N GLY A 91 -17.05 -7.18 12.39
CA GLY A 91 -17.89 -8.35 12.09
C GLY A 91 -17.24 -9.66 12.52
N THR A 92 -17.30 -10.67 11.66
CA THR A 92 -16.69 -12.00 11.91
C THR A 92 -15.19 -11.91 12.21
N TYR A 93 -14.63 -12.99 12.79
CA TYR A 93 -13.19 -13.13 13.01
C TYR A 93 -12.37 -12.81 11.75
N PHE A 94 -12.85 -13.19 10.57
CA PHE A 94 -12.24 -12.86 9.29
C PHE A 94 -12.12 -11.35 9.02
N ASN A 95 -13.10 -10.53 9.44
CA ASN A 95 -13.14 -9.09 9.13
C ASN A 95 -12.58 -8.21 10.25
N SER A 96 -12.48 -8.73 11.47
CA SER A 96 -12.04 -7.97 12.65
C SER A 96 -10.76 -8.50 13.29
N GLY A 97 -10.41 -9.78 13.08
CA GLY A 97 -9.40 -10.48 13.88
C GLY A 97 -9.84 -10.77 15.31
N GLN A 98 -11.11 -10.52 15.67
CA GLN A 98 -11.62 -10.69 17.04
C GLN A 98 -12.60 -11.86 17.15
N ILE A 99 -12.55 -12.54 18.29
CA ILE A 99 -13.49 -13.56 18.74
C ILE A 99 -14.07 -13.08 20.07
N GLY A 100 -15.27 -12.48 20.02
CA GLY A 100 -15.80 -11.73 21.15
C GLY A 100 -14.90 -10.54 21.48
N ASP A 101 -14.50 -10.42 22.75
CA ASP A 101 -13.67 -9.31 23.24
C ASP A 101 -12.15 -9.56 23.09
N TYR A 102 -11.74 -10.69 22.53
CA TYR A 102 -10.34 -11.11 22.42
C TYR A 102 -9.88 -11.17 20.96
N TYR A 103 -8.58 -10.97 20.74
CA TYR A 103 -7.98 -11.26 19.43
C TYR A 103 -7.77 -12.76 19.27
N GLY A 104 -8.23 -13.30 18.14
CA GLY A 104 -8.07 -14.72 17.83
C GLY A 104 -6.66 -15.04 17.32
N GLU A 105 -6.27 -16.30 17.47
CA GLU A 105 -5.00 -16.84 16.97
C GLU A 105 -5.26 -17.84 15.85
N GLY A 106 -4.39 -17.83 14.84
CA GLY A 106 -4.48 -18.69 13.67
C GLY A 106 -5.34 -18.14 12.54
N LEU A 107 -5.34 -18.86 11.41
CA LEU A 107 -6.07 -18.43 10.22
C LEU A 107 -7.58 -18.64 10.36
N PRO A 108 -8.41 -17.70 9.86
CA PRO A 108 -9.86 -17.88 9.83
C PRO A 108 -10.24 -19.02 8.87
N LYS A 109 -11.37 -19.69 9.16
CA LYS A 109 -11.85 -20.89 8.43
C LYS A 109 -12.09 -20.65 6.94
N GLU A 110 -12.32 -19.40 6.55
CA GLU A 110 -12.57 -18.97 5.17
C GLU A 110 -11.29 -18.94 4.33
N ILE A 111 -10.12 -18.93 4.97
CA ILE A 111 -8.83 -18.88 4.28
C ILE A 111 -8.32 -20.29 4.01
N LYS A 112 -8.14 -20.59 2.72
CA LYS A 112 -7.35 -21.72 2.26
C LYS A 112 -5.89 -21.29 2.14
N LEU A 113 -5.03 -21.84 2.98
CA LEU A 113 -3.59 -21.62 2.89
C LEU A 113 -2.99 -22.50 1.79
N ASP A 114 -2.64 -21.88 0.66
CA ASP A 114 -1.90 -22.51 -0.42
C ASP A 114 -0.76 -21.59 -0.93
N LYS A 115 0.01 -22.10 -1.90
CA LYS A 115 1.16 -21.36 -2.45
C LYS A 115 0.74 -20.04 -3.08
N GLU A 116 -0.37 -20.01 -3.80
CA GLU A 116 -0.87 -18.79 -4.45
C GLU A 116 -1.24 -17.74 -3.41
N PHE A 117 -1.88 -18.16 -2.32
CA PHE A 117 -2.20 -17.27 -1.20
C PHE A 117 -0.95 -16.70 -0.51
N LEU A 118 0.10 -17.52 -0.34
CA LEU A 118 1.38 -17.05 0.22
C LEU A 118 2.12 -16.09 -0.72
N GLU A 119 2.17 -16.37 -2.03
CA GLU A 119 2.76 -15.44 -3.01
C GLU A 119 1.98 -14.13 -3.07
N ARG A 120 0.65 -14.18 -2.94
CA ARG A 120 -0.17 -12.99 -2.77
C ARG A 120 0.20 -12.22 -1.49
N GLY A 121 0.38 -12.93 -0.38
CA GLY A 121 0.84 -12.36 0.88
C GLY A 121 2.19 -11.65 0.76
N LYS A 122 3.16 -12.31 0.12
CA LYS A 122 4.48 -11.75 -0.19
C LYS A 122 4.38 -10.49 -1.04
N GLN A 123 3.59 -10.53 -2.12
CA GLN A 123 3.37 -9.37 -2.99
C GLN A 123 2.80 -8.19 -2.18
N ARG A 124 1.78 -8.44 -1.37
CA ARG A 124 1.10 -7.40 -0.58
C ARG A 124 1.98 -6.86 0.54
N TYR A 125 2.75 -7.71 1.21
CA TYR A 125 3.75 -7.30 2.19
C TYR A 125 4.81 -6.39 1.56
N GLY A 126 5.33 -6.76 0.39
CA GLY A 126 6.31 -5.95 -0.35
C GLY A 126 5.78 -4.55 -0.72
N ILE A 127 4.50 -4.44 -1.08
CA ILE A 127 3.87 -3.17 -1.46
C ILE A 127 3.61 -2.27 -0.24
N TYR A 128 3.04 -2.82 0.84
CA TYR A 128 2.48 -2.01 1.93
C TYR A 128 3.32 -2.00 3.20
N CYS A 129 4.08 -3.07 3.47
CA CYS A 129 4.71 -3.30 4.77
C CYS A 129 6.24 -3.14 4.71
N ALA A 130 6.88 -3.68 3.65
CA ALA A 130 8.33 -3.76 3.53
C ALA A 130 9.03 -2.38 3.47
N VAL A 131 8.32 -1.35 3.01
CA VAL A 131 8.83 0.03 2.99
C VAL A 131 9.29 0.48 4.39
N CYS A 132 8.55 0.08 5.42
CA CYS A 132 8.87 0.35 6.83
C CYS A 132 9.56 -0.84 7.50
N HIS A 133 8.99 -2.04 7.37
CA HIS A 133 9.43 -3.22 8.11
C HIS A 133 10.58 -4.01 7.44
N ALA A 134 11.08 -3.56 6.28
CA ALA A 134 11.99 -4.26 5.39
C ALA A 134 11.40 -5.56 4.79
N ASP A 135 11.98 -6.03 3.69
CA ASP A 135 11.61 -7.33 3.10
C ASP A 135 11.85 -8.49 4.07
N SER A 136 12.85 -8.34 4.95
CA SER A 136 13.17 -9.32 5.99
C SER A 136 12.20 -9.28 7.18
N GLY A 137 11.50 -8.17 7.44
CA GLY A 137 10.67 -7.99 8.64
C GLY A 137 11.43 -7.50 9.88
N ASP A 138 12.70 -7.12 9.76
CA ASP A 138 13.54 -6.71 10.88
C ASP A 138 13.36 -5.24 11.32
N GLY A 139 12.51 -4.48 10.63
CA GLY A 139 12.27 -3.07 10.92
C GLY A 139 13.32 -2.12 10.34
N ASN A 140 14.21 -2.58 9.46
CA ASN A 140 15.23 -1.79 8.77
C ASN A 140 14.79 -1.37 7.36
N GLY A 141 13.53 -0.99 7.18
CA GLY A 141 13.02 -0.52 5.89
C GLY A 141 13.59 0.83 5.46
N VAL A 142 13.36 1.19 4.20
CA VAL A 142 13.91 2.41 3.59
C VAL A 142 13.50 3.69 4.30
N VAL A 143 12.35 3.70 5.00
CA VAL A 143 11.89 4.90 5.73
C VAL A 143 12.55 5.08 7.10
N ARG A 144 13.23 4.06 7.65
CA ARG A 144 13.81 4.10 9.00
C ARG A 144 14.65 5.36 9.25
N PRO A 145 15.55 5.82 8.35
CA PRO A 145 16.41 6.97 8.62
C PRO A 145 15.71 8.34 8.61
N PHE A 146 14.45 8.43 8.16
CA PHE A 146 13.77 9.70 7.91
C PHE A 146 13.01 10.26 9.12
N GLY A 147 13.21 9.69 10.32
CA GLY A 147 12.57 10.15 11.55
C GLY A 147 13.15 11.46 12.10
N ASN A 148 12.34 12.21 12.85
CA ASN A 148 12.78 13.42 13.53
C ASN A 148 13.73 13.03 14.69
N GLY A 149 15.04 13.08 14.45
CA GLY A 149 16.07 12.50 15.34
C GLY A 149 16.85 11.33 14.71
N GLY A 150 16.66 11.07 13.41
CA GLY A 150 17.47 10.14 12.62
C GLY A 150 16.93 8.71 12.53
N GLN A 151 15.90 8.35 13.30
CA GLN A 151 15.23 7.04 13.19
C GLN A 151 13.72 7.10 13.50
N ILE A 152 12.89 6.50 12.64
CA ILE A 152 11.50 6.16 12.96
C ILE A 152 11.52 4.85 13.77
N PRO A 153 10.87 4.77 14.94
CA PRO A 153 10.83 3.55 15.74
C PRO A 153 9.89 2.52 15.09
N ILE A 154 10.46 1.69 14.22
CA ILE A 154 9.74 0.62 13.52
C ILE A 154 9.99 -0.70 14.23
N ALA A 155 8.92 -1.44 14.49
CA ALA A 155 9.01 -2.73 15.17
C ALA A 155 9.76 -3.76 14.32
N ASN A 156 10.66 -4.52 14.96
CA ASN A 156 11.20 -5.74 14.39
C ASN A 156 10.19 -6.86 14.59
N LEU A 157 9.65 -7.39 13.50
CA LEU A 157 8.57 -8.36 13.52
C LEU A 157 9.05 -9.77 13.89
N HIS A 158 10.35 -9.99 14.08
CA HIS A 158 10.92 -11.23 14.61
C HIS A 158 11.03 -11.26 16.15
N GLU A 159 10.72 -10.15 16.83
CA GLU A 159 10.72 -10.14 18.29
C GLU A 159 9.73 -11.19 18.85
N ALA A 160 10.07 -11.79 20.00
CA ALA A 160 9.30 -12.88 20.59
C ALA A 160 7.82 -12.52 20.84
N ARG A 161 7.53 -11.26 21.21
CA ARG A 161 6.13 -10.77 21.33
C ARG A 161 5.31 -10.87 20.05
N PHE A 162 5.95 -10.99 18.89
CA PHE A 162 5.27 -11.21 17.61
C PHE A 162 5.44 -12.64 17.13
N ALA A 163 6.57 -13.31 17.39
CA ALA A 163 6.91 -14.58 16.76
C ALA A 163 6.70 -15.83 17.64
N ASP A 164 6.58 -15.67 18.97
CA ASP A 164 6.56 -16.77 19.93
C ASP A 164 5.28 -16.77 20.79
N PRO A 165 4.35 -17.72 20.53
CA PRO A 165 3.11 -17.86 21.31
C PRO A 165 3.31 -18.11 22.82
N SER A 166 4.50 -18.52 23.25
CA SER A 166 4.82 -18.73 24.67
C SER A 166 5.24 -17.44 25.39
N ASN A 167 5.46 -16.35 24.64
CA ASN A 167 5.83 -15.07 25.20
C ASN A 167 4.64 -14.43 25.97
N PRO A 168 4.84 -13.87 27.17
CA PRO A 168 3.75 -13.25 27.94
C PRO A 168 3.13 -12.03 27.25
N ASP A 169 3.90 -11.34 26.39
CA ASP A 169 3.45 -10.20 25.59
C ASP A 169 3.09 -10.60 24.15
N TYR A 170 2.82 -11.90 23.92
CA TYR A 170 2.52 -12.41 22.58
C TYR A 170 1.28 -11.75 21.97
N ARG A 171 1.42 -11.37 20.70
CA ARG A 171 0.37 -10.77 19.90
C ARG A 171 -0.18 -11.80 18.91
N PRO A 172 -1.44 -12.22 19.08
CA PRO A 172 -2.03 -13.21 18.20
C PRO A 172 -2.32 -12.63 16.81
N ASP A 173 -2.53 -13.50 15.84
CA ASP A 173 -2.79 -13.14 14.43
C ASP A 173 -3.87 -12.07 14.27
N GLY A 174 -4.96 -12.19 15.05
CA GLY A 174 -6.06 -11.25 15.08
C GLY A 174 -5.67 -9.84 15.56
N GLU A 175 -4.69 -9.73 16.46
CA GLU A 175 -4.18 -8.42 16.89
C GLU A 175 -3.34 -7.80 15.76
N ILE A 176 -2.53 -8.59 15.07
CA ILE A 176 -1.77 -8.13 13.90
C ILE A 176 -2.74 -7.67 12.81
N PHE A 177 -3.82 -8.41 12.56
CA PHE A 177 -4.89 -8.02 11.66
C PHE A 177 -5.49 -6.66 12.05
N SER A 178 -5.82 -6.47 13.34
CA SER A 178 -6.35 -5.21 13.85
C SER A 178 -5.36 -4.05 13.70
N VAL A 179 -4.07 -4.27 13.93
CA VAL A 179 -3.02 -3.25 13.73
C VAL A 179 -2.90 -2.87 12.25
N ILE A 180 -2.94 -3.83 11.32
CA ILE A 180 -2.96 -3.52 9.88
C ILE A 180 -4.22 -2.71 9.55
N THR A 181 -5.34 -3.05 10.16
CA THR A 181 -6.65 -2.46 9.85
C THR A 181 -6.78 -1.03 10.37
N ASN A 182 -6.50 -0.84 11.66
CA ASN A 182 -6.79 0.38 12.41
C ASN A 182 -5.53 1.24 12.68
N GLY A 183 -4.34 0.68 12.50
CA GLY A 183 -3.08 1.31 12.86
C GLY A 183 -2.74 1.16 14.34
N ARG A 184 -1.51 1.55 14.71
CA ARG A 184 -1.04 1.62 16.10
C ARG A 184 0.13 2.58 16.24
N GLY A 185 0.02 3.53 17.18
CA GLY A 185 1.07 4.51 17.42
C GLY A 185 1.33 5.35 16.15
N LEU A 186 2.55 5.29 15.62
CA LEU A 186 2.93 5.98 14.39
C LEU A 186 2.54 5.23 13.10
N MET A 187 2.12 3.97 13.19
CA MET A 187 1.65 3.21 12.04
C MET A 187 0.19 3.55 11.75
N GLY A 188 -0.08 4.14 10.57
CA GLY A 188 -1.43 4.41 10.11
C GLY A 188 -2.23 3.14 9.81
N GLY A 189 -3.57 3.24 9.79
CA GLY A 189 -4.45 2.14 9.44
C GLY A 189 -4.52 1.93 7.92
N TYR A 190 -4.42 0.68 7.48
CA TYR A 190 -4.48 0.26 6.08
C TYR A 190 -5.81 -0.41 5.72
N GLY A 191 -6.80 -0.43 6.61
CA GLY A 191 -8.10 -1.10 6.37
C GLY A 191 -8.84 -0.58 5.13
N GLY A 192 -8.68 0.70 4.79
CA GLY A 192 -9.25 1.30 3.58
C GLY A 192 -8.45 1.07 2.29
N ALA A 193 -7.23 0.53 2.39
CA ALA A 193 -6.32 0.29 1.26
C ALA A 193 -6.08 -1.20 0.98
N ILE A 194 -6.25 -2.06 1.99
CA ILE A 194 -5.99 -3.51 1.91
C ILE A 194 -7.26 -4.29 2.26
N PRO A 195 -7.82 -5.10 1.33
CA PRO A 195 -8.95 -5.99 1.61
C PRO A 195 -8.64 -6.97 2.75
N ALA A 196 -9.65 -7.40 3.51
CA ALA A 196 -9.48 -8.30 4.65
C ALA A 196 -8.73 -9.60 4.28
N LYS A 197 -9.06 -10.22 3.15
CA LYS A 197 -8.33 -11.39 2.63
C LYS A 197 -6.85 -11.14 2.41
N ASP A 198 -6.49 -9.99 1.85
CA ASP A 198 -5.09 -9.61 1.61
C ASP A 198 -4.36 -9.33 2.93
N ARG A 199 -5.04 -8.83 3.97
CA ARG A 199 -4.45 -8.69 5.32
C ARG A 199 -4.09 -10.05 5.91
N TRP A 200 -4.96 -11.06 5.78
CA TRP A 200 -4.65 -12.43 6.19
C TRP A 200 -3.52 -13.07 5.37
N ALA A 201 -3.43 -12.75 4.08
CA ALA A 201 -2.32 -13.18 3.23
C ALA A 201 -0.98 -12.58 3.71
N ILE A 202 -0.97 -11.29 4.04
CA ILE A 202 0.20 -10.60 4.63
C ILE A 202 0.60 -11.29 5.94
N ILE A 203 -0.34 -11.55 6.84
CA ILE A 203 -0.07 -12.21 8.13
C ILE A 203 0.49 -13.62 7.91
N SER A 204 -0.09 -14.38 6.97
CA SER A 204 0.40 -15.72 6.62
C SER A 204 1.85 -15.69 6.12
N TYR A 205 2.17 -14.72 5.24
CA TYR A 205 3.54 -14.51 4.78
C TYR A 205 4.48 -14.07 5.91
N LEU A 206 4.03 -13.22 6.82
CA LEU A 206 4.79 -12.82 8.01
C LEU A 206 5.13 -14.04 8.89
N ARG A 207 4.17 -14.96 9.10
CA ARG A 207 4.44 -16.19 9.85
C ARG A 207 5.49 -17.08 9.18
N VAL A 208 5.50 -17.14 7.84
CA VAL A 208 6.56 -17.82 7.08
C VAL A 208 7.91 -17.14 7.28
N LEU A 209 7.97 -15.80 7.26
CA LEU A 209 9.21 -15.06 7.53
C LEU A 209 9.77 -15.34 8.93
N GLN A 210 8.91 -15.27 9.95
CA GLN A 210 9.30 -15.56 11.34
C GLN A 210 9.79 -17.01 11.49
N LYS A 211 9.06 -17.97 10.91
CA LYS A 211 9.47 -19.38 10.92
C LYS A 211 10.82 -19.57 10.22
N SER A 212 11.01 -18.97 9.04
CA SER A 212 12.28 -19.03 8.31
C SER A 212 13.44 -18.47 9.12
N LYS A 213 13.23 -17.39 9.87
CA LYS A 213 14.26 -16.82 10.75
C LYS A 213 14.61 -17.78 11.88
N ILE A 214 13.62 -18.30 12.58
CA ILE A 214 13.81 -19.27 13.68
C ILE A 214 14.54 -20.52 13.18
N ASP A 215 14.14 -21.06 12.02
CA ASP A 215 14.76 -22.25 11.45
C ASP A 215 16.23 -21.96 11.03
N SER A 216 16.53 -20.77 10.51
CA SER A 216 17.91 -20.35 10.18
C SER A 216 18.82 -20.19 11.41
N GLU A 217 18.28 -19.74 12.54
CA GLU A 217 19.03 -19.59 13.79
C GLU A 217 19.30 -20.94 14.49
N LYS A 218 18.45 -21.94 14.25
CA LYS A 218 18.62 -23.30 14.78
C LYS A 218 19.63 -24.15 14.00
N SER A 219 20.03 -23.72 12.79
CA SER A 219 20.92 -24.47 11.89
C SER A 219 22.29 -23.80 11.69
N PRO A 220 23.09 -23.50 12.73
CA PRO A 220 24.41 -22.88 12.54
C PRO A 220 25.51 -23.83 12.00
N GLU A 221 25.26 -25.13 11.81
CA GLU A 221 26.27 -26.12 11.37
C GLU A 221 25.90 -26.84 10.05
N GLU A 222 25.74 -26.14 8.92
CA GLU A 222 25.87 -26.82 7.61
C GLU A 222 26.05 -25.87 6.41
N ASN A 223 26.98 -24.91 6.49
CA ASN A 223 27.46 -24.24 5.27
C ASN A 223 28.99 -24.14 5.30
N PRO A 224 29.73 -24.89 4.47
CA PRO A 224 31.15 -24.62 4.28
C PRO A 224 31.31 -23.22 3.64
N PRO A 225 32.44 -22.53 3.88
CA PRO A 225 32.61 -21.16 3.43
C PRO A 225 32.49 -21.11 1.90
N VAL A 226 31.59 -20.25 1.42
CA VAL A 226 31.54 -19.83 0.02
C VAL A 226 32.93 -19.26 -0.30
N SER A 227 33.68 -19.97 -1.13
CA SER A 227 34.96 -19.50 -1.65
C SER A 227 34.71 -18.21 -2.42
N THR A 228 35.19 -17.09 -1.89
CA THR A 228 35.28 -15.84 -2.61
C THR A 228 36.33 -16.00 -3.72
N GLU A 229 35.91 -16.44 -4.90
CA GLU A 229 36.70 -16.20 -6.11
C GLU A 229 36.66 -14.70 -6.40
N LYS A 230 37.84 -14.09 -6.29
CA LYS A 230 38.11 -12.68 -6.61
C LYS A 230 37.84 -12.47 -8.11
N PRO A 231 37.24 -11.35 -8.55
CA PRO A 231 37.14 -11.05 -9.98
C PRO A 231 38.55 -10.91 -10.55
N GLN A 232 38.86 -11.64 -11.62
CA GLN A 232 40.07 -11.43 -12.40
C GLN A 232 40.02 -10.02 -12.99
N SER A 233 41.09 -9.25 -12.76
CA SER A 233 41.31 -7.96 -13.41
C SER A 233 41.59 -8.20 -14.89
N GLU A 234 40.73 -7.68 -15.76
CA GLU A 234 41.03 -7.56 -17.19
C GLU A 234 42.05 -6.43 -17.40
N ASN A 235 43.16 -6.79 -18.06
CA ASN A 235 44.07 -5.87 -18.75
C ASN A 235 43.65 -5.74 -20.20
#